data_AF-A0A2J8X5D2-F1
#
_entry.id   AF-A0A2J8X5D2-F1
#
_cell.length_a   1.000
_cell.length_b   1.000
_cell.length_c   1.000
_cell.angle_alpha   90.00
_cell.angle_beta   90.00
_cell.angle_gamma   90.00
#
_symmetry.space_group_name_H-M   'P 1'
#
loop_
_entity.id
_entity.type
_entity.pdbx_description
1 polymer ?
#
loop_
_entity_poly.entity_id
_entity_poly.type
_entity_poly.pdbx_seq_one_letter_code
_entity_poly.pdbx_strand_id
1 'polypeptide(L)'
;MKLYCLSGHPTLPCNVLKFKSTTIMLDCGLDMTSTLNFLPLPLVQSPRLSNLPGWSLKDGNAFLDKELKECSGHVFVDSVPEFCLPETELIDLSTVDVILISNYHCMMALPYITEHTGFTGTVYATEPTVQIGRLLMEELVNFIERVPKAQSASLWKNKDIQRLLPSPLKDAVEVSTWRRCYTMQEVNSALSKIQLVGYSQKIPMDQASLKNSDVLVLTGLTQIPTANPDGMVGEFCSNLALTVRNGGNVLVPCYPSGVIYDLLECLYQYIDSAGLSSVPLYFISPVANSSLEFSQIFAE
;
A
#
# COMPACT_ATOMS: atom_id res chain seq x y z
N MET A 1 11.50 -17.75 -22.86
CA MET A 1 11.11 -16.72 -21.89
C MET A 1 10.21 -17.37 -20.85
N LYS A 2 10.38 -17.07 -19.56
CA LYS A 2 9.47 -17.52 -18.49
C LYS A 2 9.06 -16.30 -17.66
N LEU A 3 7.77 -16.20 -17.33
CA LEU A 3 7.22 -15.15 -16.48
C LEU A 3 6.67 -15.81 -15.20
N TYR A 4 7.06 -15.27 -14.06
CA TYR A 4 6.60 -15.69 -12.74
C TYR A 4 5.82 -14.52 -12.12
N CYS A 5 4.56 -14.73 -11.74
CA CYS A 5 3.79 -13.75 -10.99
C CYS A 5 3.96 -14.03 -9.51
N LEU A 6 4.52 -13.08 -8.75
CA LEU A 6 4.78 -13.20 -7.32
C LEU A 6 3.73 -12.45 -6.48
N SER A 7 2.74 -11.83 -7.11
CA SER A 7 1.66 -11.14 -6.43
C SER A 7 0.32 -11.78 -6.77
N GLY A 8 -0.48 -12.07 -5.74
CA GLY A 8 -1.89 -12.45 -5.90
C GLY A 8 -2.83 -11.25 -6.10
N HIS A 9 -2.33 -10.02 -5.94
CA HIS A 9 -3.15 -8.82 -5.95
C HIS A 9 -3.22 -8.20 -7.37
N PRO A 10 -4.43 -7.96 -7.92
CA PRO A 10 -4.62 -7.60 -9.33
C PRO A 10 -4.00 -6.25 -9.73
N THR A 11 -3.82 -5.34 -8.77
CA THR A 11 -3.30 -3.98 -9.01
C THR A 11 -1.91 -3.72 -8.43
N LEU A 12 -1.30 -4.70 -7.76
CA LEU A 12 0.02 -4.55 -7.14
C LEU A 12 0.99 -5.52 -7.82
N PRO A 13 1.60 -5.12 -8.95
CA PRO A 13 2.44 -6.02 -9.71
C PRO A 13 3.72 -6.39 -8.94
N CYS A 14 4.09 -7.65 -9.09
CA CYS A 14 5.37 -8.18 -8.66
C CYS A 14 5.67 -9.37 -9.58
N ASN A 15 6.46 -9.16 -10.62
CA ASN A 15 6.67 -10.16 -11.67
C ASN A 15 8.15 -10.40 -11.91
N VAL A 16 8.54 -11.64 -12.17
CA VAL A 16 9.91 -11.96 -12.58
C VAL A 16 9.93 -12.57 -13.98
N LEU A 17 10.67 -11.92 -14.87
CA LEU A 17 10.90 -12.31 -16.24
C LEU A 17 12.29 -12.93 -16.37
N LYS A 18 12.34 -14.24 -16.69
CA LYS A 18 13.57 -14.92 -17.10
C LYS A 18 13.67 -14.94 -18.62
N PHE A 19 14.68 -14.25 -19.13
CA PHE A 19 14.99 -14.19 -20.56
C PHE A 19 16.49 -14.42 -20.80
N LYS A 20 16.80 -15.53 -21.49
CA LYS A 20 18.19 -15.99 -21.70
C LYS A 20 18.92 -16.13 -20.35
N SER A 21 20.03 -15.42 -20.18
CA SER A 21 20.84 -15.40 -18.95
C SER A 21 20.47 -14.26 -18.01
N THR A 22 19.38 -13.53 -18.27
CA THR A 22 18.97 -12.37 -17.47
C THR A 22 17.64 -12.64 -16.77
N THR A 23 17.60 -12.32 -15.49
CA THR A 23 16.42 -12.39 -14.63
C THR A 23 16.05 -10.97 -14.19
N ILE A 24 14.93 -10.49 -14.70
CA ILE A 24 14.44 -9.13 -14.48
C ILE A 24 13.21 -9.21 -13.59
N MET A 25 13.21 -8.51 -12.47
CA MET A 25 12.03 -8.29 -11.67
C MET A 25 11.37 -6.96 -12.08
N LEU A 26 10.08 -7.02 -12.39
CA LEU A 26 9.25 -5.88 -12.74
C LEU A 26 8.35 -5.61 -11.53
N ASP A 27 8.57 -4.46 -10.89
CA ASP A 27 7.87 -3.99 -9.72
C ASP A 27 8.01 -4.88 -8.47
N CYS A 28 7.83 -4.26 -7.31
CA CYS A 28 7.72 -4.90 -6.01
C CYS A 28 6.60 -4.23 -5.19
N GLY A 29 5.37 -4.42 -5.65
CA GLY A 29 4.18 -4.04 -4.90
C GLY A 29 4.04 -4.80 -3.57
N LEU A 30 3.48 -4.13 -2.57
CA LEU A 30 3.18 -4.70 -1.24
C LEU A 30 1.67 -4.74 -1.02
N ASP A 31 1.13 -5.93 -0.77
CA ASP A 31 -0.28 -6.07 -0.43
C ASP A 31 -0.53 -5.68 1.03
N MET A 32 -1.14 -4.52 1.22
CA MET A 32 -1.51 -3.98 2.52
C MET A 32 -2.90 -4.41 2.99
N THR A 33 -3.68 -5.15 2.19
CA THR A 33 -5.04 -5.58 2.57
C THR A 33 -5.03 -6.51 3.78
N SER A 34 -3.92 -7.22 4.03
CA SER A 34 -3.71 -8.02 5.22
C SER A 34 -3.87 -7.22 6.52
N THR A 35 -3.55 -5.91 6.49
CA THR A 35 -3.67 -5.02 7.65
C THR A 35 -5.12 -4.80 8.11
N LEU A 36 -6.10 -5.00 7.23
CA LEU A 36 -7.54 -4.89 7.55
C LEU A 36 -8.00 -5.97 8.54
N ASN A 37 -7.22 -7.04 8.71
CA ASN A 37 -7.49 -8.11 9.66
C ASN A 37 -7.10 -7.74 11.11
N PHE A 38 -6.41 -6.62 11.30
CA PHE A 38 -5.91 -6.18 12.59
C PHE A 38 -6.77 -5.06 13.16
N LEU A 39 -6.84 -4.98 14.48
CA LEU A 39 -7.40 -3.79 15.12
C LEU A 39 -6.54 -2.56 14.78
N PRO A 40 -7.17 -1.39 14.57
CA PRO A 40 -6.43 -0.16 14.30
C PRO A 40 -5.48 0.17 15.45
N LEU A 41 -4.45 0.96 15.13
CA LEU A 41 -3.49 1.48 16.09
C LEU A 41 -3.91 2.90 16.49
N PRO A 42 -4.69 3.09 17.57
CA PRO A 42 -5.21 4.42 17.89
C PRO A 42 -4.11 5.27 18.54
N LEU A 43 -3.83 6.45 17.96
CA LEU A 43 -2.90 7.43 18.54
C LEU A 43 -3.35 7.93 19.92
N VAL A 44 -4.65 7.90 20.18
CA VAL A 44 -5.28 8.34 21.43
C VAL A 44 -6.03 7.17 22.04
N GLN A 45 -5.99 7.02 23.36
CA GLN A 45 -6.71 5.93 24.03
C GLN A 45 -8.20 5.94 23.65
N SER A 46 -8.69 4.79 23.19
CA SER A 46 -10.09 4.60 22.80
C SER A 46 -10.71 3.55 23.71
N PRO A 47 -11.59 3.96 24.66
CA PRO A 47 -12.31 3.03 25.52
C PRO A 47 -13.12 2.00 24.72
N ARG A 48 -13.62 2.40 23.54
CA ARG A 48 -14.35 1.52 22.64
C ARG A 48 -13.49 0.38 22.12
N LEU A 49 -12.23 0.65 21.77
CA LEU A 49 -11.29 -0.36 21.28
C LEU A 49 -10.70 -1.20 22.42
N SER A 50 -10.32 -0.55 23.54
CA SER A 50 -9.71 -1.25 24.68
C SER A 50 -10.67 -2.23 25.36
N ASN A 51 -11.97 -1.92 25.34
CA ASN A 51 -13.00 -2.73 25.98
C ASN A 51 -13.63 -3.77 25.04
N LEU A 52 -13.08 -3.97 23.84
CA LEU A 52 -13.58 -5.01 22.94
C LEU A 52 -13.45 -6.39 23.60
N PRO A 53 -14.50 -7.23 23.51
CA PRO A 53 -14.46 -8.58 24.05
C PRO A 53 -13.40 -9.42 23.33
N GLY A 54 -12.70 -10.27 24.09
CA GLY A 54 -11.83 -11.29 23.53
C GLY A 54 -12.65 -12.34 22.79
N TRP A 55 -12.14 -12.82 21.67
CA TRP A 55 -12.76 -13.91 20.92
C TRP A 55 -12.23 -15.26 21.42
N SER A 56 -13.10 -16.24 21.61
CA SER A 56 -12.73 -17.57 22.07
C SER A 56 -13.41 -18.67 21.27
N LEU A 57 -12.74 -19.82 21.19
CA LEU A 57 -13.33 -21.01 20.59
C LEU A 57 -14.39 -21.59 21.54
N LYS A 58 -15.54 -22.00 20.98
CA LYS A 58 -16.63 -22.61 21.77
C LYS A 58 -16.19 -23.87 22.53
N ASP A 59 -15.18 -24.56 22.03
CA ASP A 59 -14.68 -25.82 22.60
C ASP A 59 -13.60 -25.62 23.68
N GLY A 60 -13.23 -24.37 24.02
CA GLY A 60 -12.37 -24.03 25.16
C GLY A 60 -10.88 -24.45 25.08
N ASN A 61 -10.47 -25.19 24.05
CA ASN A 61 -9.12 -25.74 23.93
C ASN A 61 -8.03 -24.73 23.53
N ALA A 62 -8.39 -23.54 23.02
CA ALA A 62 -7.44 -22.50 22.65
C ALA A 62 -7.86 -21.14 23.24
N PHE A 63 -7.00 -20.59 24.11
CA PHE A 63 -7.17 -19.26 24.70
C PHE A 63 -6.65 -18.19 23.71
N LEU A 64 -7.53 -17.80 22.77
CA LEU A 64 -7.26 -16.76 21.78
C LEU A 64 -7.83 -15.39 22.19
N ASP A 65 -8.45 -15.30 23.36
CA ASP A 65 -9.10 -14.09 23.90
C ASP A 65 -8.13 -12.91 24.11
N LYS A 66 -6.84 -13.22 24.23
CA LYS A 66 -5.75 -12.25 24.28
C LYS A 66 -5.27 -11.80 22.91
N GLU A 67 -5.35 -12.64 21.88
CA GLU A 67 -4.84 -12.33 20.54
C GLU A 67 -5.93 -11.80 19.60
N LEU A 68 -7.18 -12.20 19.83
CA LEU A 68 -8.30 -11.94 18.94
C LEU A 68 -9.40 -11.20 19.68
N LYS A 69 -9.97 -10.19 19.03
CA LYS A 69 -11.03 -9.34 19.55
C LYS A 69 -12.24 -9.39 18.63
N GLU A 70 -13.42 -9.42 19.20
CA GLU A 70 -14.67 -9.39 18.45
C GLU A 70 -15.25 -7.98 18.43
N CYS A 71 -15.64 -7.50 17.24
CA CYS A 71 -16.33 -6.24 17.05
C CYS A 71 -17.39 -6.39 15.97
N SER A 72 -18.66 -6.18 16.33
CA SER A 72 -19.80 -6.23 15.39
C SER A 72 -19.90 -7.55 14.59
N GLY A 73 -19.58 -8.69 15.21
CA GLY A 73 -19.63 -10.00 14.55
C GLY A 73 -18.42 -10.29 13.64
N HIS A 74 -17.39 -9.46 13.67
CA HIS A 74 -16.11 -9.68 13.01
C HIS A 74 -15.00 -9.89 14.03
N VAL A 75 -14.01 -10.69 13.65
CA VAL A 75 -12.87 -11.03 14.50
C VAL A 75 -11.64 -10.37 13.94
N PHE A 76 -10.91 -9.66 14.81
CA PHE A 76 -9.71 -8.91 14.48
C PHE A 76 -8.55 -9.37 15.33
N VAL A 77 -7.35 -9.29 14.76
CA VAL A 77 -6.10 -9.56 15.46
C VAL A 77 -5.69 -8.33 16.28
N ASP A 78 -5.53 -8.50 17.58
CA ASP A 78 -5.07 -7.45 18.49
C ASP A 78 -3.54 -7.46 18.60
N SER A 79 -2.89 -7.09 17.51
CA SER A 79 -1.42 -6.96 17.43
C SER A 79 -1.01 -5.86 16.46
N VAL A 80 0.31 -5.66 16.31
CA VAL A 80 0.85 -4.79 15.26
C VAL A 80 0.48 -5.40 13.89
N PRO A 81 -0.03 -4.61 12.93
CA PRO A 81 -0.36 -5.12 11.61
C PRO A 81 0.84 -5.74 10.90
N GLU A 82 0.55 -6.79 10.13
CA GLU A 82 1.52 -7.46 9.29
C GLU A 82 1.08 -7.44 7.83
N PHE A 83 2.06 -7.46 6.93
CA PHE A 83 1.92 -7.29 5.49
C PHE A 83 2.09 -8.62 4.77
N CYS A 84 1.26 -8.84 3.75
CA CYS A 84 1.40 -9.96 2.85
C CYS A 84 2.52 -9.64 1.85
N LEU A 85 3.59 -10.44 1.88
CA LEU A 85 4.75 -10.24 1.02
C LEU A 85 4.56 -10.94 -0.33
N PRO A 86 5.28 -10.50 -1.39
CA PRO A 86 5.35 -11.26 -2.63
C PRO A 86 5.81 -12.71 -2.40
N GLU A 87 5.30 -13.63 -3.20
CA GLU A 87 5.59 -15.06 -3.09
C GLU A 87 7.04 -15.36 -3.46
N THR A 88 7.86 -15.67 -2.46
CA THR A 88 9.29 -15.93 -2.64
C THR A 88 9.63 -17.42 -2.82
N GLU A 89 8.70 -18.34 -2.58
CA GLU A 89 8.96 -19.78 -2.72
C GLU A 89 9.07 -20.21 -4.20
N LEU A 90 8.47 -19.45 -5.12
CA LEU A 90 8.49 -19.75 -6.55
C LEU A 90 9.85 -19.46 -7.21
N ILE A 91 10.63 -18.53 -6.64
CA ILE A 91 11.88 -18.06 -7.22
C ILE A 91 12.87 -17.55 -6.17
N ASP A 92 14.11 -18.04 -6.27
CA ASP A 92 15.23 -17.50 -5.49
C ASP A 92 15.59 -16.08 -5.98
N LEU A 93 15.29 -15.08 -5.16
CA LEU A 93 15.52 -13.67 -5.49
C LEU A 93 17.02 -13.28 -5.47
N SER A 94 17.91 -14.13 -4.95
CA SER A 94 19.36 -13.94 -5.13
C SER A 94 19.79 -14.10 -6.60
N THR A 95 18.96 -14.74 -7.43
CA THR A 95 19.20 -14.92 -8.87
C THR A 95 18.68 -13.76 -9.74
N VAL A 96 18.04 -12.76 -9.14
CA VAL A 96 17.53 -11.58 -9.86
C VAL A 96 18.67 -10.60 -10.09
N ASP A 97 18.91 -10.28 -11.36
CA ASP A 97 19.99 -9.37 -11.76
C ASP A 97 19.59 -7.90 -11.59
N VAL A 98 18.32 -7.61 -11.87
CA VAL A 98 17.80 -6.25 -11.92
C VAL A 98 16.35 -6.16 -11.48
N ILE A 99 16.01 -5.10 -10.75
CA ILE A 99 14.63 -4.71 -10.41
C ILE A 99 14.32 -3.40 -11.14
N LEU A 100 13.21 -3.35 -11.88
CA LEU A 100 12.70 -2.15 -12.53
C LEU A 100 11.44 -1.69 -11.81
N ILE A 101 11.42 -0.46 -11.29
CA ILE A 101 10.27 0.13 -10.61
C ILE A 101 9.54 1.07 -11.58
N SER A 102 8.28 0.77 -11.85
CA SER A 102 7.43 1.54 -12.77
C SER A 102 6.77 2.75 -12.13
N ASN A 103 6.38 2.65 -10.85
CA ASN A 103 5.70 3.71 -10.11
C ASN A 103 5.99 3.63 -8.60
N TYR A 104 5.62 4.69 -7.88
CA TYR A 104 6.00 4.88 -6.48
C TYR A 104 5.27 3.92 -5.52
N HIS A 105 4.11 3.35 -5.88
CA HIS A 105 3.45 2.30 -5.11
C HIS A 105 4.11 0.93 -5.30
N CYS A 106 4.78 0.74 -6.43
CA CYS A 106 5.42 -0.52 -6.82
C CYS A 106 6.80 -0.72 -6.21
N MET A 107 7.20 0.07 -5.22
CA MET A 107 8.42 -0.15 -4.45
C MET A 107 8.18 -0.47 -2.96
N MET A 108 6.92 -0.61 -2.55
CA MET A 108 6.57 -0.79 -1.14
C MET A 108 7.09 -2.11 -0.56
N ALA A 109 7.35 -3.14 -1.37
CA ALA A 109 7.99 -4.38 -0.90
C ALA A 109 9.52 -4.37 -1.07
N LEU A 110 10.11 -3.30 -1.61
CA LEU A 110 11.54 -3.23 -1.91
C LEU A 110 12.42 -3.49 -0.68
N PRO A 111 12.17 -2.91 0.52
CA PRO A 111 13.00 -3.18 1.69
C PRO A 111 13.01 -4.66 2.08
N TYR A 112 11.87 -5.36 1.97
CA TYR A 112 11.83 -6.79 2.26
C TYR A 112 12.69 -7.60 1.30
N ILE A 113 12.68 -7.23 0.02
CA ILE A 113 13.47 -7.92 -1.01
C ILE A 113 14.96 -7.65 -0.80
N THR A 114 15.36 -6.39 -0.70
CA THR A 114 16.78 -5.99 -0.68
C THR A 114 17.49 -6.36 0.61
N GLU A 115 16.76 -6.50 1.73
CA GLU A 115 17.38 -6.78 3.04
C GLU A 115 17.22 -8.24 3.50
N HIS A 116 16.26 -9.02 2.97
CA HIS A 116 15.96 -10.35 3.50
C HIS A 116 16.01 -11.52 2.51
N THR A 117 16.25 -11.27 1.22
CA THR A 117 16.14 -12.34 0.19
C THR A 117 17.45 -12.70 -0.51
N GLY A 118 18.56 -12.06 -0.12
CA GLY A 118 19.87 -12.28 -0.74
C GLY A 118 20.05 -11.61 -2.09
N PHE A 119 19.12 -10.74 -2.50
CA PHE A 119 19.24 -9.93 -3.71
C PHE A 119 20.51 -9.06 -3.66
N THR A 120 21.33 -9.16 -4.71
CA THR A 120 22.57 -8.37 -4.88
C THR A 120 22.63 -7.61 -6.20
N GLY A 121 21.55 -7.67 -6.98
CA GLY A 121 21.42 -6.98 -8.26
C GLY A 121 21.26 -5.46 -8.13
N THR A 122 20.95 -4.81 -9.25
CA THR A 122 20.73 -3.36 -9.31
C THR A 122 19.24 -3.02 -9.36
N VAL A 123 18.82 -1.94 -8.69
CA VAL A 123 17.45 -1.44 -8.76
C VAL A 123 17.43 -0.17 -9.60
N TYR A 124 16.53 -0.06 -10.57
CA TYR A 124 16.36 1.15 -11.38
C TYR A 124 14.98 1.78 -11.15
N ALA A 125 14.96 3.08 -10.94
CA ALA A 125 13.77 3.89 -10.82
C ALA A 125 14.06 5.35 -11.19
N THR A 126 13.02 6.12 -11.47
CA THR A 126 13.13 7.56 -11.78
C THR A 126 13.13 8.40 -10.50
N GLU A 127 13.70 9.60 -10.53
CA GLU A 127 13.76 10.48 -9.37
C GLU A 127 12.38 10.75 -8.73
N PRO A 128 11.32 11.13 -9.49
CA PRO A 128 10.00 11.36 -8.90
C PRO A 128 9.43 10.09 -8.25
N THR A 129 9.63 8.93 -8.88
CA THR A 129 9.20 7.63 -8.33
C THR A 129 9.83 7.37 -6.97
N VAL A 130 11.15 7.59 -6.85
CA VAL A 130 11.91 7.34 -5.63
C VAL A 130 11.52 8.31 -4.53
N GLN A 131 11.35 9.60 -4.83
CA GLN A 131 11.02 10.60 -3.82
C GLN A 131 9.62 10.40 -3.25
N ILE A 132 8.61 10.17 -4.10
CA ILE A 132 7.25 9.90 -3.61
C ILE A 132 7.17 8.54 -2.90
N GLY A 133 7.85 7.51 -3.42
CA GLY A 133 7.90 6.20 -2.78
C GLY A 133 8.58 6.24 -1.42
N ARG A 134 9.64 7.06 -1.26
CA ARG A 134 10.27 7.34 0.03
C ARG A 134 9.24 7.89 1.02
N LEU A 135 8.47 8.92 0.65
CA LEU A 135 7.48 9.51 1.55
C LEU A 135 6.41 8.49 1.99
N LEU A 136 5.96 7.62 1.08
CA LEU A 136 5.02 6.55 1.43
C LEU A 136 5.61 5.54 2.43
N MET A 137 6.85 5.10 2.21
CA MET A 137 7.53 4.19 3.12
C MET A 137 7.79 4.84 4.48
N GLU A 138 8.22 6.10 4.50
CA GLU A 138 8.46 6.86 5.73
C GLU A 138 7.18 7.05 6.54
N GLU A 139 6.07 7.41 5.88
CA GLU A 139 4.76 7.54 6.52
C GLU A 139 4.30 6.20 7.11
N LEU A 140 4.43 5.10 6.37
CA LEU A 140 4.03 3.77 6.84
C LEU A 140 4.75 3.38 8.13
N VAL A 141 6.08 3.52 8.14
CA VAL A 141 6.91 3.25 9.32
C VAL A 141 6.46 4.14 10.48
N ASN A 142 6.28 5.43 10.21
CA ASN A 142 5.92 6.41 11.22
C ASN A 142 4.55 6.13 11.85
N PHE A 143 3.55 5.71 11.06
CA PHE A 143 2.24 5.33 11.60
C PHE A 143 2.30 4.09 12.49
N ILE A 144 3.13 3.11 12.15
CA ILE A 144 3.26 1.87 12.91
C ILE A 144 4.05 2.08 14.19
N GLU A 145 5.16 2.81 14.13
CA GLU A 145 6.04 3.05 15.29
C GLU A 145 5.44 4.02 16.32
N ARG A 146 4.54 4.92 15.91
CA ARG A 146 3.89 5.88 16.81
C ARG A 146 3.06 5.23 17.92
N VAL A 147 2.56 4.01 17.71
CA VAL A 147 1.71 3.30 18.67
C VAL A 147 2.28 1.90 18.91
N PRO A 148 3.31 1.77 19.75
CA PRO A 148 3.91 0.47 20.03
C PRO A 148 2.92 -0.42 20.78
N LYS A 149 2.56 -1.57 20.20
CA LYS A 149 1.87 -2.65 20.92
C LYS A 149 2.90 -3.61 21.51
N ALA A 150 2.87 -3.78 22.83
CA ALA A 150 3.71 -4.75 23.53
C ALA A 150 3.33 -6.21 23.21
N GLN A 151 2.10 -6.45 22.78
CA GLN A 151 1.56 -7.78 22.56
C GLN A 151 1.71 -8.22 21.09
N SER A 152 2.38 -9.35 20.90
CA SER A 152 2.45 -10.04 19.60
C SER A 152 1.39 -11.15 19.56
N ALA A 153 0.63 -11.22 18.48
CA ALA A 153 -0.28 -12.32 18.21
C ALA A 153 0.34 -13.27 17.19
N SER A 154 0.43 -14.55 17.52
CA SER A 154 1.06 -15.57 16.66
C SER A 154 0.36 -16.92 16.67
N LEU A 155 -0.40 -17.23 17.74
CA LEU A 155 -1.12 -18.50 17.86
C LEU A 155 -2.21 -18.60 16.80
N TRP A 156 -2.92 -17.51 16.50
CA TRP A 156 -3.98 -17.49 15.47
C TRP A 156 -3.50 -17.93 14.08
N LYS A 157 -2.20 -17.79 13.78
CA LYS A 157 -1.59 -18.19 12.49
C LYS A 157 -1.40 -19.69 12.34
N ASN A 158 -1.54 -20.47 13.42
CA ASN A 158 -1.45 -21.92 13.33
C ASN A 158 -2.54 -22.45 12.39
N LYS A 159 -2.18 -23.28 11.41
CA LYS A 159 -3.12 -23.77 10.36
C LYS A 159 -4.35 -24.47 10.94
N ASP A 160 -4.22 -25.20 12.05
CA ASP A 160 -5.34 -25.89 12.69
C ASP A 160 -6.25 -24.91 13.43
N ILE A 161 -5.70 -23.82 13.97
CA ILE A 161 -6.46 -22.74 14.60
C ILE A 161 -7.15 -21.88 13.54
N GLN A 162 -6.41 -21.43 12.52
CA GLN A 162 -6.89 -20.54 11.48
C GLN A 162 -8.14 -21.10 10.77
N ARG A 163 -8.17 -22.42 10.51
CA ARG A 163 -9.31 -23.11 9.88
C ARG A 163 -10.61 -23.02 10.69
N LEU A 164 -10.51 -22.78 11.99
CA LEU A 164 -11.63 -22.67 12.93
C LEU A 164 -12.09 -21.22 13.14
N LEU A 165 -11.32 -20.24 12.64
CA LEU A 165 -11.67 -18.82 12.70
C LEU A 165 -12.83 -18.51 11.72
N PRO A 166 -13.55 -17.40 11.91
CA PRO A 166 -14.44 -16.88 10.89
C PRO A 166 -13.68 -16.15 9.77
N SER A 167 -14.33 -15.97 8.62
CA SER A 167 -13.85 -15.07 7.56
C SER A 167 -13.76 -13.62 8.07
N PRO A 168 -12.79 -12.81 7.61
CA PRO A 168 -11.80 -13.12 6.57
C PRO A 168 -10.58 -13.93 7.05
N LEU A 169 -10.33 -14.05 8.36
CA LEU A 169 -9.12 -14.69 8.90
C LEU A 169 -8.96 -16.15 8.47
N LYS A 170 -10.07 -16.88 8.36
CA LYS A 170 -10.11 -18.25 7.85
C LYS A 170 -9.57 -18.39 6.42
N ASP A 171 -9.90 -17.41 5.59
CA ASP A 171 -9.65 -17.44 4.14
C ASP A 171 -8.36 -16.69 3.78
N ALA A 172 -7.69 -16.09 4.77
CA ALA A 172 -6.41 -15.41 4.59
C ALA A 172 -5.33 -16.39 4.11
N VAL A 173 -4.67 -16.04 3.02
CA VAL A 173 -3.68 -16.88 2.35
C VAL A 173 -2.30 -16.66 2.95
N GLU A 174 -1.56 -17.75 3.17
CA GLU A 174 -0.15 -17.76 3.57
C GLU A 174 0.21 -16.84 4.76
N VAL A 175 -0.63 -16.80 5.80
CA VAL A 175 -0.45 -15.93 7.00
C VAL A 175 0.87 -16.11 7.74
N SER A 176 1.53 -17.27 7.58
CA SER A 176 2.88 -17.54 8.10
C SER A 176 3.98 -16.74 7.40
N THR A 177 3.75 -16.32 6.16
CA THR A 177 4.68 -15.51 5.37
C THR A 177 4.53 -14.03 5.66
N TRP A 178 3.44 -13.61 6.32
CA TRP A 178 3.23 -12.21 6.66
C TRP A 178 4.35 -11.70 7.57
N ARG A 179 4.76 -10.45 7.34
CA ARG A 179 5.85 -9.81 8.08
C ARG A 179 5.41 -8.49 8.66
N ARG A 180 6.03 -8.10 9.77
CA ARG A 180 5.87 -6.75 10.34
C ARG A 180 6.41 -5.70 9.37
N CYS A 181 6.05 -4.45 9.59
CA CYS A 181 6.64 -3.32 8.87
C CYS A 181 8.16 -3.36 8.94
N TYR A 182 8.82 -3.00 7.83
CA TYR A 182 10.24 -2.67 7.83
C TYR A 182 10.50 -1.45 8.72
N THR A 183 11.77 -1.25 9.06
CA THR A 183 12.26 -0.12 9.83
C THR A 183 12.72 1.03 8.93
N MET A 184 12.86 2.22 9.52
CA MET A 184 13.44 3.37 8.81
C MET A 184 14.89 3.09 8.31
N GLN A 185 15.64 2.24 9.01
CA GLN A 185 16.98 1.84 8.59
C GLN A 185 16.92 1.00 7.30
N GLU A 186 15.99 0.06 7.23
CA GLU A 186 15.80 -0.79 6.04
C GLU A 186 15.30 0.02 4.85
N VAL A 187 14.40 1.00 5.07
CA VAL A 187 13.99 1.95 4.02
C VAL A 187 15.20 2.68 3.44
N ASN A 188 16.04 3.27 4.30
CA ASN A 188 17.21 4.02 3.84
C ASN A 188 18.26 3.12 3.16
N SER A 189 18.47 1.90 3.66
CA SER A 189 19.35 0.90 3.04
C SER A 189 18.85 0.52 1.65
N ALA A 190 17.56 0.21 1.51
CA ALA A 190 16.94 -0.18 0.25
C ALA A 190 17.01 0.95 -0.80
N LEU A 191 16.67 2.18 -0.39
CA LEU A 191 16.71 3.35 -1.28
C LEU A 191 18.13 3.69 -1.76
N SER A 192 19.16 3.40 -0.95
CA SER A 192 20.56 3.63 -1.34
C SER A 192 21.04 2.71 -2.47
N LYS A 193 20.34 1.60 -2.72
CA LYS A 193 20.62 0.63 -3.79
C LYS A 193 19.97 1.00 -5.12
N ILE A 194 19.17 2.06 -5.16
CA ILE A 194 18.49 2.50 -6.37
C ILE A 194 19.43 3.35 -7.22
N GLN A 195 19.69 2.88 -8.43
CA GLN A 195 20.30 3.67 -9.48
C GLN A 195 19.22 4.49 -10.18
N LEU A 196 19.32 5.81 -10.00
CA LEU A 196 18.44 6.77 -10.63
C LEU A 196 18.64 6.77 -12.13
N VAL A 197 17.53 6.67 -12.87
CA VAL A 197 17.50 6.83 -14.32
C VAL A 197 16.74 8.09 -14.67
N GLY A 198 17.39 8.95 -15.45
CA GLY A 198 16.76 10.17 -15.96
C GLY A 198 15.65 9.80 -16.94
N TYR A 199 14.45 10.35 -16.72
CA TYR A 199 13.39 10.29 -17.71
C TYR A 199 13.77 11.20 -18.87
N SER A 200 13.96 10.61 -20.05
CA SER A 200 14.31 11.37 -21.25
C SER A 200 13.03 11.93 -21.88
N GLN A 201 12.63 13.12 -21.40
CA GLN A 201 11.57 13.99 -21.97
C GLN A 201 10.13 13.46 -21.86
N LYS A 202 9.15 14.37 -21.73
CA LYS A 202 7.72 14.07 -21.97
C LYS A 202 7.55 13.71 -23.44
N ILE A 203 7.71 12.44 -23.77
CA ILE A 203 7.48 11.91 -25.11
C ILE A 203 6.07 11.32 -25.12
N PRO A 204 5.16 11.78 -25.98
CA PRO A 204 3.90 11.08 -26.22
C PRO A 204 4.23 9.60 -26.45
N MET A 205 3.60 8.68 -25.71
CA MET A 205 3.96 7.26 -25.74
C MET A 205 4.19 6.81 -27.18
N ASP A 206 5.45 6.50 -27.52
CA ASP A 206 5.79 6.15 -28.89
C ASP A 206 5.24 4.77 -29.18
N GLN A 207 4.02 4.75 -29.71
CA GLN A 207 3.36 3.52 -30.11
C GLN A 207 4.15 2.79 -31.19
N ALA A 208 5.03 3.46 -31.93
CA ALA A 208 5.88 2.80 -32.93
C ALA A 208 6.90 1.87 -32.28
N SER A 209 7.49 2.26 -31.16
CA SER A 209 8.37 1.40 -30.35
C SER A 209 7.66 0.15 -29.79
N LEU A 210 6.33 0.18 -29.68
CA LEU A 210 5.50 -0.95 -29.26
C LEU A 210 4.99 -1.80 -30.44
N LYS A 211 5.18 -1.36 -31.69
CA LYS A 211 4.77 -2.15 -32.86
C LYS A 211 5.64 -3.39 -32.98
N ASN A 212 5.01 -4.52 -33.28
CA ASN A 212 5.66 -5.82 -33.45
C ASN A 212 6.31 -6.36 -32.16
N SER A 213 5.87 -5.94 -30.97
CA SER A 213 6.28 -6.61 -29.73
C SER A 213 5.87 -8.08 -29.75
N ASP A 214 6.81 -8.98 -29.46
CA ASP A 214 6.54 -10.42 -29.36
C ASP A 214 5.64 -10.75 -28.14
N VAL A 215 5.76 -9.94 -27.09
CA VAL A 215 5.07 -10.12 -25.82
C VAL A 215 4.72 -8.75 -25.25
N LEU A 216 3.48 -8.60 -24.79
CA LEU A 216 2.99 -7.44 -24.06
C LEU A 216 2.57 -7.89 -22.65
N VAL A 217 3.23 -7.34 -21.62
CA VAL A 217 2.87 -7.56 -20.21
C VAL A 217 2.10 -6.33 -19.74
N LEU A 218 0.80 -6.49 -19.51
CA LEU A 218 -0.07 -5.43 -19.01
C LEU A 218 -0.30 -5.62 -17.51
N THR A 219 0.07 -4.63 -16.71
CA THR A 219 -0.11 -4.58 -15.25
C THR A 219 -0.84 -3.29 -14.85
N GLY A 220 -1.35 -3.23 -13.61
CA GLY A 220 -1.92 -1.99 -13.06
C GLY A 220 -3.21 -1.51 -13.75
N LEU A 221 -4.05 -2.44 -14.22
CA LEU A 221 -5.27 -2.10 -14.95
C LEU A 221 -6.39 -1.63 -14.01
N THR A 222 -7.20 -0.68 -14.48
CA THR A 222 -8.44 -0.30 -13.80
C THR A 222 -9.37 -1.51 -13.66
N GLN A 223 -9.92 -1.70 -12.47
CA GLN A 223 -10.93 -2.72 -12.19
C GLN A 223 -12.36 -2.18 -12.37
N ILE A 224 -12.51 -0.90 -12.72
CA ILE A 224 -13.80 -0.21 -12.83
C ILE A 224 -13.87 0.49 -14.20
N PRO A 225 -13.99 -0.28 -15.31
CA PRO A 225 -13.88 0.27 -16.66
C PRO A 225 -15.07 1.14 -17.08
N THR A 226 -16.20 1.04 -16.38
CA THR A 226 -17.43 1.79 -16.69
C THR A 226 -17.55 3.10 -15.90
N ALA A 227 -16.65 3.36 -14.96
CA ALA A 227 -16.65 4.59 -14.18
C ALA A 227 -16.15 5.77 -15.02
N ASN A 228 -16.90 6.87 -14.98
CA ASN A 228 -16.47 8.14 -15.56
C ASN A 228 -15.82 9.00 -14.46
N PRO A 229 -14.50 9.28 -14.55
CA PRO A 229 -13.80 10.08 -13.54
C PRO A 229 -14.44 11.46 -13.30
N ASP A 230 -14.81 12.19 -14.36
CA ASP A 230 -15.40 13.52 -14.25
C ASP A 230 -16.76 13.47 -13.52
N GLY A 231 -17.57 12.47 -13.87
CA GLY A 231 -18.87 12.24 -13.21
C GLY A 231 -18.72 11.94 -11.72
N MET A 232 -17.75 11.09 -11.36
CA MET A 232 -17.46 10.73 -9.96
C MET A 232 -16.97 11.93 -9.15
N VAL A 233 -16.07 12.74 -9.71
CA VAL A 233 -15.58 13.96 -9.06
C VAL A 233 -16.73 14.96 -8.88
N GLY A 234 -17.58 15.14 -9.89
CA GLY A 234 -18.76 16.01 -9.79
C GLY A 234 -19.76 15.58 -8.71
N GLU A 235 -20.02 14.28 -8.60
CA GLU A 235 -20.86 13.71 -7.54
C GLU A 235 -20.23 13.92 -6.16
N PHE A 236 -18.93 13.64 -6.02
CA PHE A 236 -18.19 13.85 -4.79
C PHE A 236 -18.23 15.30 -4.32
N CYS A 237 -17.95 16.26 -5.22
CA CYS A 237 -18.03 17.70 -4.95
C CYS A 237 -19.44 18.12 -4.51
N SER A 238 -20.48 17.59 -5.16
CA SER A 238 -21.88 17.88 -4.80
C SER A 238 -22.24 17.37 -3.40
N ASN A 239 -21.82 16.15 -3.06
CA ASN A 239 -22.03 15.57 -1.73
C ASN A 239 -21.25 16.32 -0.64
N LEU A 240 -20.03 16.75 -0.94
CA LEU A 240 -19.22 17.61 -0.06
C LEU A 240 -19.96 18.91 0.23
N ALA A 241 -20.43 19.61 -0.81
CA ALA A 241 -21.14 20.89 -0.67
C ALA A 241 -22.38 20.76 0.21
N LEU A 242 -23.19 19.72 -0.03
CA LEU A 242 -24.41 19.46 0.72
C LEU A 242 -24.10 19.19 2.19
N THR A 243 -23.09 18.38 2.48
CA THR A 243 -22.68 18.03 3.85
C THR A 243 -22.26 19.28 4.61
N VAL A 244 -21.42 20.11 4.01
CA VAL A 244 -20.90 21.33 4.64
C VAL A 244 -22.01 22.39 4.81
N ARG A 245 -22.89 22.57 3.83
CA ARG A 245 -24.04 23.49 3.93
C ARG A 245 -25.01 23.10 5.06
N ASN A 246 -25.09 21.81 5.38
CA ASN A 246 -25.87 21.30 6.49
C ASN A 246 -25.13 21.37 7.85
N GLY A 247 -23.95 22.00 7.90
CA GLY A 247 -23.15 22.15 9.12
C GLY A 247 -22.33 20.92 9.49
N GLY A 248 -22.20 19.93 8.58
CA GLY A 248 -21.38 18.74 8.79
C GLY A 248 -19.91 18.93 8.41
N ASN A 249 -19.08 17.98 8.83
CA ASN A 249 -17.67 17.89 8.42
C ASN A 249 -17.49 16.79 7.38
N VAL A 250 -16.50 16.94 6.51
CA VAL A 250 -16.15 15.95 5.49
C VAL A 250 -14.76 15.38 5.81
N LEU A 251 -14.67 14.06 5.90
CA LEU A 251 -13.41 13.34 6.08
C LEU A 251 -13.13 12.50 4.84
N VAL A 252 -11.95 12.68 4.24
CA VAL A 252 -11.54 11.99 3.01
C VAL A 252 -10.28 11.17 3.29
N PRO A 253 -10.39 9.86 3.58
CA PRO A 253 -9.23 8.98 3.68
C PRO A 253 -8.58 8.84 2.31
N CYS A 254 -7.30 9.23 2.19
CA CYS A 254 -6.56 9.21 0.94
C CYS A 254 -5.06 8.96 1.20
N TYR A 255 -4.32 8.60 0.15
CA TYR A 255 -2.86 8.56 0.20
C TYR A 255 -2.28 9.97 0.30
N PRO A 256 -1.09 10.14 0.91
CA PRO A 256 -0.51 11.46 1.18
C PRO A 256 0.04 12.16 -0.07
N SER A 257 0.18 11.45 -1.20
CA SER A 257 0.84 11.93 -2.41
C SER A 257 0.30 11.24 -3.67
N GLY A 258 0.52 11.86 -4.84
CA GLY A 258 0.13 11.32 -6.14
C GLY A 258 -1.18 11.92 -6.65
N VAL A 259 -2.10 11.07 -7.13
CA VAL A 259 -3.39 11.47 -7.73
C VAL A 259 -4.28 12.35 -6.82
N ILE A 260 -3.96 12.41 -5.52
CA ILE A 260 -4.63 13.30 -4.57
C ILE A 260 -4.43 14.78 -4.93
N TYR A 261 -3.35 15.16 -5.61
CA TYR A 261 -3.12 16.55 -5.99
C TYR A 261 -4.15 17.05 -7.01
N ASP A 262 -4.47 16.23 -8.02
CA ASP A 262 -5.51 16.54 -9.01
C ASP A 262 -6.89 16.67 -8.34
N LEU A 263 -7.18 15.79 -7.37
CA LEU A 263 -8.41 15.88 -6.58
C LEU A 263 -8.45 17.15 -5.74
N LEU A 264 -7.35 17.51 -5.07
CA LEU A 264 -7.26 18.73 -4.28
C LEU A 264 -7.48 19.97 -5.15
N GLU A 265 -6.88 20.03 -6.35
CA GLU A 265 -7.10 21.13 -7.28
C GLU A 265 -8.56 21.25 -7.71
N CYS A 266 -9.18 20.13 -8.12
CA CYS A 266 -10.61 20.08 -8.45
C CYS A 266 -11.49 20.56 -7.29
N LEU A 267 -11.18 20.10 -6.06
CA LEU A 267 -11.92 20.48 -4.87
C LEU A 267 -11.79 21.97 -4.55
N TYR A 268 -10.58 22.53 -4.65
CA TYR A 268 -10.36 23.95 -4.39
C TYR A 268 -11.14 24.83 -5.36
N GLN A 269 -11.06 24.54 -6.66
CA GLN A 269 -11.82 25.26 -7.68
C GLN A 269 -13.34 25.17 -7.43
N TYR A 270 -13.82 23.97 -7.07
CA TYR A 270 -15.23 23.77 -6.79
C TYR A 270 -15.71 24.51 -5.53
N ILE A 271 -14.99 24.42 -4.42
CA ILE A 271 -15.32 25.08 -3.15
C ILE A 271 -15.45 26.60 -3.36
N ASP A 272 -14.54 27.19 -4.12
CA ASP A 272 -14.58 28.62 -4.42
C ASP A 272 -15.82 28.98 -5.27
N SER A 273 -16.07 28.23 -6.34
CA SER A 273 -17.26 28.43 -7.19
C SER A 273 -18.59 28.21 -6.46
N ALA A 274 -18.61 27.37 -5.41
CA ALA A 274 -19.78 27.04 -4.62
C ALA A 274 -20.06 28.03 -3.47
N GLY A 275 -19.23 29.07 -3.32
CA GLY A 275 -19.31 30.05 -2.24
C GLY A 275 -18.94 29.49 -0.87
N LEU A 276 -18.08 28.46 -0.84
CA LEU A 276 -17.64 27.76 0.36
C LEU A 276 -16.18 28.11 0.73
N SER A 277 -15.62 29.20 0.21
CA SER A 277 -14.21 29.58 0.40
C SER A 277 -13.80 29.83 1.87
N SER A 278 -14.77 29.99 2.78
CA SER A 278 -14.52 30.09 4.23
C SER A 278 -14.29 28.74 4.92
N VAL A 279 -14.51 27.62 4.23
CA VAL A 279 -14.39 26.28 4.78
C VAL A 279 -12.90 25.89 4.81
N PRO A 280 -12.31 25.61 5.98
CA PRO A 280 -10.90 25.24 6.05
C PRO A 280 -10.67 23.82 5.51
N LEU A 281 -9.56 23.64 4.80
CA LEU A 281 -9.08 22.34 4.34
C LEU A 281 -7.88 21.92 5.20
N TYR A 282 -7.95 20.73 5.78
CA TYR A 282 -6.88 20.16 6.61
C TYR A 282 -6.29 18.93 5.92
N PHE A 283 -4.97 18.93 5.73
CA PHE A 283 -4.23 17.79 5.20
C PHE A 283 -3.36 17.18 6.30
N ILE A 284 -3.72 15.97 6.75
CA ILE A 284 -3.12 15.36 7.94
C ILE A 284 -2.24 14.17 7.51
N SER A 285 -0.93 14.39 7.52
CA SER A 285 0.07 13.36 7.26
C SER A 285 1.41 13.75 7.92
N PRO A 286 2.22 12.80 8.44
CA PRO A 286 3.60 13.07 8.86
C PRO A 286 4.47 13.68 7.77
N VAL A 287 4.14 13.41 6.50
CA VAL A 287 4.92 13.82 5.32
C VAL A 287 4.23 14.92 4.52
N ALA A 288 3.17 15.54 5.05
CA ALA A 288 2.33 16.50 4.34
C ALA A 288 3.13 17.65 3.70
N ASN A 289 4.05 18.28 4.44
CA ASN A 289 4.83 19.42 3.92
C ASN A 289 5.74 18.99 2.78
N SER A 290 6.56 17.95 3.00
CA SER A 290 7.48 17.43 1.97
C SER A 290 6.72 16.94 0.73
N SER A 291 5.57 16.31 0.93
CA SER A 291 4.67 15.85 -0.13
C SER A 291 4.22 17.01 -1.04
N LEU A 292 3.74 18.10 -0.43
CA LEU A 292 3.30 19.31 -1.15
C LEU A 292 4.45 20.09 -1.79
N GLU A 293 5.67 20.04 -1.24
CA GLU A 293 6.85 20.63 -1.89
C GLU A 293 7.20 19.87 -3.17
N PHE A 294 7.13 18.54 -3.17
CA PHE A 294 7.41 17.74 -4.37
C PHE A 294 6.36 17.91 -5.46
N SER A 295 5.09 18.16 -5.13
CA SER A 295 4.08 18.45 -6.17
C SER A 295 4.40 19.74 -6.94
N GLN A 296 5.10 20.69 -6.32
CA GLN A 296 5.53 21.93 -6.98
C GLN A 296 6.79 21.74 -7.84
N ILE A 297 7.66 20.81 -7.46
CA ILE A 297 8.95 20.55 -8.15
C ILE A 297 8.76 19.59 -9.33
N PHE A 298 7.94 18.56 -9.16
CA PHE A 298 7.67 17.53 -10.16
C PHE A 298 6.29 17.72 -10.81
N ALA A 299 6.03 18.95 -11.28
CA ALA A 299 4.82 19.29 -12.01
C ALA A 299 4.81 18.61 -13.39
N GLU A 300 4.39 17.34 -13.39
CA GLU A 300 4.31 16.41 -14.54
C GLU A 300 5.62 16.18 -15.32
#